data_AF-A0A822LHE1-F1
#
_entry.id   AF-A0A822LHE1-F1
#
_cell.length_a   1.000
_cell.length_b   1.000
_cell.length_c   1.000
_cell.angle_alpha   90.00
_cell.angle_beta   90.00
_cell.angle_gamma   90.00
#
_symmetry.space_group_name_H-M   'P 1'
#
loop_
_entity.id
_entity.type
_entity.pdbx_description
1 polymer ?
#
loop_
_entity_poly.entity_id
_entity_poly.type
_entity_poly.pdbx_seq_one_letter_code
_entity_poly.pdbx_strand_id
1 'polypeptide(L)' 'MTTYQDVRRQVENLTPDEQLRLLKELAVMVRRPMLVKPKHSIMELEGLGKEIWNGLDAQEYVNQERASWNG' A
#
# COMPACT_ATOMS: atom_id res chain seq x y z
N MET A 1 17.18 -20.04 -22.95
CA MET A 1 16.99 -19.47 -21.60
C MET A 1 18.24 -18.70 -21.25
N THR A 2 18.14 -17.41 -20.94
CA THR A 2 19.31 -16.61 -20.56
C THR A 2 19.70 -16.97 -19.13
N THR A 3 20.91 -17.46 -18.92
CA THR A 3 21.41 -17.84 -17.59
C THR A 3 21.85 -16.60 -16.83
N TYR A 4 21.77 -16.60 -15.49
CA TYR A 4 22.20 -15.46 -14.64
C TYR A 4 23.63 -14.98 -14.98
N GLN A 5 24.51 -15.92 -15.33
CA GLN A 5 25.89 -15.63 -15.73
C GLN A 5 25.97 -14.81 -17.02
N ASP A 6 25.07 -15.02 -17.98
CA ASP A 6 25.04 -14.25 -19.23
C ASP A 6 24.57 -12.82 -19.01
N VAL A 7 23.60 -12.63 -18.11
CA VAL A 7 23.13 -11.30 -17.71
C VAL A 7 24.26 -10.56 -16.99
N ARG A 8 24.97 -11.21 -16.07
CA ARG A 8 26.09 -10.59 -15.35
C ARG A 8 27.20 -10.14 -16.31
N ARG A 9 27.58 -10.96 -17.30
CA ARG A 9 28.56 -10.58 -18.32
C ARG A 9 28.12 -9.38 -19.16
N GLN A 10 26.84 -9.28 -19.47
CA GLN A 10 26.30 -8.13 -20.20
C GLN A 10 26.39 -6.85 -19.37
N VAL A 11 26.14 -6.93 -18.06
CA VAL A 11 26.29 -5.78 -17.14
C VAL A 11 27.75 -5.36 -16.99
N GLU A 12 28.68 -6.32 -16.96
CA GLU A 12 30.13 -6.03 -16.90
C GLU A 12 30.63 -5.27 -18.15
N ASN A 13 29.95 -5.38 -19.29
CA ASN A 13 30.29 -4.65 -20.51
C ASN A 13 29.68 -3.23 -20.60
N LEU A 14 28.81 -2.84 -19.67
CA LEU A 14 28.22 -1.51 -19.62
C LEU A 14 29.22 -0.47 -19.10
N THR A 15 29.02 0.78 -19.50
CA THR A 15 29.76 1.90 -18.89
C THR A 15 29.37 2.07 -17.41
N PRO A 16 30.22 2.71 -16.59
CA PRO A 16 29.91 2.95 -15.17
C PRO A 16 28.57 3.67 -14.94
N ASP A 17 28.21 4.63 -15.79
CA ASP A 17 26.94 5.36 -15.71
C ASP A 17 25.74 4.46 -16.02
N GLU A 18 25.86 3.60 -17.02
CA GLU A 18 24.82 2.63 -17.38
C GLU A 18 24.62 1.57 -16.31
N GLN A 19 25.71 1.08 -15.70
CA GLN A 19 25.66 0.17 -14.55
C GLN A 19 24.91 0.81 -13.38
N LEU A 20 25.20 2.09 -13.09
CA LEU A 20 24.56 2.83 -12.00
C LEU A 20 23.07 3.08 -12.27
N ARG A 21 22.70 3.37 -13.53
CA ARG A 21 21.30 3.48 -13.95
C ARG A 21 20.57 2.16 -13.80
N LEU A 22 21.15 1.06 -14.29
CA LEU A 22 20.57 -0.28 -14.19
C LEU A 22 20.39 -0.72 -12.72
N LEU A 23 21.36 -0.43 -11.86
CA LEU A 23 21.27 -0.71 -10.42
C LEU A 23 20.05 -0.02 -9.78
N LYS A 24 19.79 1.25 -10.12
CA LYS A 24 18.63 1.99 -9.61
C LYS A 24 17.32 1.36 -10.07
N GLU A 25 17.22 1.00 -11.35
CA GLU A 25 16.04 0.37 -11.92
C GLU A 25 15.76 -1.00 -11.30
N LEU A 26 16.80 -1.82 -11.12
CA LEU A 26 16.71 -3.11 -10.44
C LEU A 26 16.28 -2.95 -8.98
N ALA A 27 16.82 -1.97 -8.26
CA ALA A 27 16.42 -1.69 -6.88
C ALA A 27 14.93 -1.32 -6.77
N VAL A 28 14.39 -0.55 -7.72
CA VAL A 28 12.95 -0.24 -7.79
C VAL A 28 12.13 -1.49 -8.12
N MET A 29 12.60 -2.29 -9.09
CA MET A 29 11.92 -3.51 -9.52
C MET A 29 11.83 -4.55 -8.39
N VAL A 30 12.89 -4.73 -7.59
CA VAL A 30 12.90 -5.65 -6.44
C VAL A 30 12.03 -5.14 -5.29
N ARG A 31 11.92 -3.82 -5.11
CA ARG A 31 11.06 -3.21 -4.07
C ARG A 31 9.56 -3.30 -4.40
N ARG A 32 9.16 -3.25 -5.68
CA ARG A 32 7.75 -3.30 -6.10
C ARG A 32 6.98 -4.55 -5.63
N PRO A 33 7.49 -5.79 -5.76
CA PRO A 33 6.81 -6.97 -5.24
C PRO A 33 6.62 -6.95 -3.73
N MET A 34 7.49 -6.25 -2.98
CA MET A 34 7.34 -6.07 -1.52
C MET A 34 6.26 -5.03 -1.15
N LEU A 35 5.73 -4.29 -2.14
CA LEU A 35 4.73 -3.22 -1.96
C LEU A 35 3.36 -3.61 -2.51
N VAL A 36 3.13 -4.90 -2.82
CA VAL A 36 1.75 -5.38 -3.02
C VAL A 36 1.07 -5.29 -1.66
N LYS A 37 0.51 -4.11 -1.36
CA LYS A 37 -0.34 -3.94 -0.18
C LYS A 37 -1.42 -5.01 -0.28
N PRO A 38 -1.70 -5.74 0.81
CA PRO A 38 -2.81 -6.66 0.82
C PRO A 38 -4.07 -5.92 0.35
N LYS A 39 -4.86 -6.55 -0.51
CA LYS A 39 -6.19 -6.03 -0.84
C LYS A 39 -7.01 -6.12 0.44
N HIS A 40 -7.18 -4.98 1.10
CA HIS A 40 -8.00 -4.89 2.30
C HIS A 40 -9.48 -4.94 1.92
N SER A 41 -10.24 -5.72 2.67
CA SER A 41 -11.70 -5.72 2.58
C SER A 41 -12.27 -4.66 3.53
N ILE A 42 -13.34 -3.97 3.12
CA ILE A 42 -14.07 -3.05 4.01
C ILE A 42 -14.61 -3.77 5.26
N MET A 43 -14.83 -5.09 5.16
CA MET A 43 -15.28 -5.94 6.27
C MET A 43 -14.26 -6.02 7.41
N GLU A 44 -12.99 -5.67 7.17
CA GLU A 44 -11.98 -5.59 8.23
C GLU A 44 -12.28 -4.48 9.25
N LEU A 45 -13.16 -3.53 8.92
CA LEU A 45 -13.61 -2.47 9.82
C LEU A 45 -14.84 -2.85 10.65
N GLU A 46 -15.47 -3.99 10.37
CA GLU A 46 -16.67 -4.43 11.07
C GLU A 46 -16.38 -4.63 12.57
N GLY A 47 -17.23 -4.04 13.42
CA GLY A 47 -17.16 -4.22 14.87
C GLY A 47 -16.08 -3.40 15.59
N LEU A 48 -15.15 -2.73 14.89
CA LEU A 48 -14.10 -1.93 15.53
C LEU A 48 -14.65 -0.80 16.43
N GLY A 49 -15.82 -0.27 16.12
CA GLY A 49 -16.48 0.78 16.91
C GLY A 49 -17.39 0.27 18.03
N LYS A 50 -17.62 -1.05 18.16
CA LYS A 50 -18.72 -1.58 19.01
C LYS A 50 -18.67 -1.07 20.45
N GLU A 51 -17.49 -1.06 21.07
CA GLU A 51 -17.32 -0.61 22.45
C GLU A 51 -17.46 0.90 22.60
N ILE A 52 -17.17 1.67 21.55
CA ILE A 52 -17.34 3.13 21.52
C ILE A 52 -18.82 3.48 21.45
N TRP A 53 -19.60 2.72 20.69
CA TRP A 53 -21.05 2.92 20.51
C TRP A 53 -21.89 2.21 21.58
N ASN A 54 -21.26 1.57 22.57
CA ASN A 54 -21.97 0.82 23.59
C ASN A 54 -22.76 1.76 24.52
N GLY A 55 -24.06 1.53 24.65
CA GLY A 55 -24.97 2.37 25.45
C GLY A 55 -25.38 3.69 24.81
N LEU A 56 -24.93 3.98 23.58
CA LEU A 56 -25.42 5.11 22.79
C LEU A 56 -26.68 4.72 22.03
N ASP A 57 -27.70 5.56 22.11
CA ASP A 57 -28.87 5.45 21.24
C ASP A 57 -28.51 6.01 19.86
N ALA A 58 -28.56 5.14 18.85
CA ALA A 58 -28.17 5.48 17.49
C ALA A 58 -29.08 6.56 16.88
N GLN A 59 -30.37 6.57 17.22
CA GLN A 59 -31.33 7.52 16.66
C GLN A 59 -31.14 8.89 17.29
N GLU A 60 -30.90 8.95 18.60
CA GLU A 60 -30.61 10.19 19.32
C GLU A 60 -29.32 10.84 18.82
N TYR A 61 -28.26 10.05 18.66
CA TYR A 61 -26.99 10.55 18.12
C TYR A 61 -27.16 11.19 16.72
N VAL A 62 -27.89 10.52 15.82
CA VAL A 62 -28.18 11.04 14.48
C VAL A 62 -29.02 12.32 14.53
N ASN A 63 -29.98 12.41 15.46
CA ASN A 63 -30.79 13.61 15.63
C ASN A 63 -29.93 14.81 16.09
N GLN A 64 -29.01 14.58 17.02
CA GLN A 64 -28.07 15.61 17.50
C GLN A 64 -27.14 16.09 16.39
N GLU A 65 -26.58 15.17 15.60
CA GLU A 65 -25.77 15.52 14.43
C GLU A 65 -26.58 16.32 13.39
N ARG A 66 -27.82 15.93 13.10
CA ARG A 66 -28.65 16.70 12.14
C ARG A 66 -28.99 18.09 12.67
N ALA A 67 -29.25 18.22 13.96
CA ALA A 67 -29.53 19.49 14.59
C ALA A 67 -28.29 20.40 14.68
N SER A 68 -27.09 19.82 14.77
CA SER A 68 -25.84 20.60 14.80
C SER A 68 -25.48 21.17 13.42
N TRP A 69 -25.94 20.54 12.34
CA TRP A 69 -25.85 21.05 10.98
C TRP A 69 -27.03 22.00 10.73
N ASN A 70 -26.94 23.22 11.27
CA ASN A 70 -27.79 24.32 10.82
C ASN A 70 -27.42 24.61 9.36
N GLY A 71 -28.27 24.17 8.42
CA GLY A 71 -28.07 24.28 6.97
C GLY A 71 -27.82 25.68 6.45
#